data_AF-A0A3N4PFS7-F1
#
_entry.id   AF-A0A3N4PFS7-F1
#
_cell.length_a   1.000
_cell.length_b   1.000
_cell.length_c   1.000
_cell.angle_alpha   90.00
_cell.angle_beta   90.00
_cell.angle_gamma   90.00
#
_symmetry.space_group_name_H-M   'P 1'
#
loop_
_entity.id
_entity.type
_entity.pdbx_description
1 polymer ?
#
loop_
_entity_poly.entity_id
_entity_poly.type
_entity_poly.pdbx_seq_one_letter_code
_entity_poly.pdbx_strand_id
1 'polypeptide(L)'
;MNNADTSTAVTLHNPSSCTCGRMIWLSTHCDFFALNLGTSDREAHIEAALGPASSSVQFHPEQLKEVVADLFWQMWHVWEPAEGMKVTRQTGAAQ
;
A
#
# COMPACT_ATOMS: atom_id res chain seq x y z
N MET A 1 -2.38 43.00 19.13
CA MET A 1 -2.08 41.69 19.71
C MET A 1 -2.40 40.66 18.64
N ASN A 2 -1.38 40.08 18.02
CA ASN A 2 -1.56 39.09 16.95
C ASN A 2 -1.71 37.72 17.59
N ASN A 3 -2.92 37.16 17.60
CA ASN A 3 -3.11 35.75 17.90
C ASN A 3 -2.53 34.97 16.72
N ALA A 4 -1.36 34.37 16.92
CA ALA A 4 -0.88 33.33 16.04
C ALA A 4 -1.80 32.11 16.25
N ASP A 5 -2.71 31.89 15.32
CA ASP A 5 -3.43 30.62 15.21
C ASP A 5 -2.39 29.54 14.92
N THR A 6 -1.98 28.84 15.99
CA THR A 6 -1.20 27.62 15.88
C THR A 6 -2.11 26.55 15.32
N SER A 7 -2.34 26.59 14.01
CA SER A 7 -2.95 25.48 13.28
C SER A 7 -2.00 24.29 13.42
N THR A 8 -2.36 23.35 14.27
CA THR A 8 -1.64 22.09 14.40
C THR A 8 -1.89 21.30 13.12
N ALA A 9 -0.96 21.39 12.17
CA ALA A 9 -1.06 20.66 10.92
C ALA A 9 -1.08 19.15 11.23
N VAL A 10 -2.23 18.51 10.98
CA VAL A 10 -2.35 17.06 11.11
C VAL A 10 -1.88 16.42 9.81
N THR A 11 -0.89 15.53 9.90
CA THR A 11 -0.43 14.75 8.74
C THR A 11 -1.51 13.73 8.34
N LEU A 12 -1.90 13.75 7.07
CA LEU A 12 -2.86 12.81 6.48
C LEU A 12 -2.15 11.87 5.50
N HIS A 13 -2.23 10.56 5.74
CA HIS A 13 -1.64 9.56 4.86
C HIS A 13 -2.67 9.05 3.87
N ASN A 14 -2.50 9.41 2.60
CA ASN A 14 -3.36 8.97 1.51
C ASN A 14 -2.79 7.71 0.84
N PRO A 15 -3.65 6.75 0.46
CA PRO A 15 -3.20 5.56 -0.26
C PRO A 15 -2.69 5.92 -1.65
N SER A 16 -1.67 5.19 -2.11
CA SER A 16 -1.12 5.41 -3.46
C SER A 16 -2.08 4.95 -4.56
N SER A 17 -2.21 5.76 -5.61
CA SER A 17 -3.18 5.56 -6.70
C SER A 17 -2.63 4.77 -7.90
N CYS A 18 -1.31 4.81 -8.18
CA CYS A 18 -0.68 4.07 -9.28
C CYS A 18 -0.01 2.78 -8.80
N THR A 19 0.10 1.78 -9.68
CA THR A 19 0.85 0.54 -9.42
C THR A 19 2.28 0.83 -8.98
N CYS A 20 2.94 1.78 -9.63
CA CYS A 20 4.27 2.26 -9.28
C CYS A 20 4.40 2.67 -7.80
N GLY A 21 3.54 3.57 -7.36
CA GLY A 21 3.56 4.14 -6.03
C GLY A 21 3.16 3.12 -4.97
N ARG A 22 2.30 2.15 -5.32
CA ARG A 22 1.99 1.01 -4.44
C ARG A 22 3.19 0.10 -4.22
N MET A 23 3.95 -0.22 -5.27
CA MET A 23 5.19 -1.01 -5.14
C MET A 23 6.25 -0.26 -4.31
N ILE A 24 6.41 1.04 -4.53
CA ILE A 24 7.31 1.88 -3.71
C ILE A 24 6.86 1.87 -2.25
N TRP A 25 5.55 2.05 -2.00
CA TRP A 25 5.00 2.00 -0.65
C TRP A 25 5.25 0.64 0.01
N LEU A 26 4.97 -0.47 -0.68
CA LEU A 26 5.22 -1.82 -0.18
C LEU A 26 6.70 -2.00 0.17
N SER A 27 7.60 -1.58 -0.72
CA SER A 27 9.05 -1.62 -0.46
C SER A 27 9.52 -0.74 0.69
N THR A 28 8.77 0.31 1.05
CA THR A 28 9.17 1.29 2.07
C THR A 28 8.62 0.94 3.45
N HIS A 29 7.42 0.36 3.50
CA HIS A 29 6.68 0.20 4.75
C HIS A 29 6.51 -1.25 5.20
N CYS A 30 6.72 -2.24 4.33
CA CYS A 30 6.71 -3.64 4.72
C CYS A 30 8.08 -4.05 5.27
N ASP A 31 8.10 -4.97 6.24
CA ASP A 31 9.33 -5.56 6.77
C ASP A 31 10.04 -6.39 5.68
N PHE A 32 9.26 -6.94 4.76
CA PHE A 32 9.75 -7.64 3.57
C PHE A 32 8.88 -7.29 2.35
N PHE A 33 9.52 -7.12 1.19
CA PHE A 33 8.87 -7.00 -0.09
C PHE A 33 9.76 -7.59 -1.19
N ALA A 34 9.20 -8.48 -2.01
CA ALA A 34 9.86 -9.03 -3.18
C ALA A 34 8.88 -9.11 -4.36
N LEU A 35 9.36 -8.79 -5.56
CA LEU A 35 8.64 -8.94 -6.81
C LEU A 35 9.59 -9.53 -7.85
N ASN A 36 9.20 -10.65 -8.44
CA ASN A 36 9.89 -11.30 -9.53
C ASN A 36 8.93 -11.44 -10.71
N LEU A 37 9.20 -10.73 -11.80
CA LEU A 37 8.33 -10.76 -13.00
C LEU A 37 8.65 -11.93 -13.95
N GLY A 38 9.67 -12.74 -13.64
CA GLY A 38 10.15 -13.81 -14.50
C GLY A 38 10.64 -13.30 -15.87
N THR A 39 11.10 -14.22 -16.70
CA THR A 39 11.35 -13.99 -18.12
C THR A 39 10.50 -14.98 -18.90
N SER A 40 9.51 -14.47 -19.65
CA SER A 40 8.57 -15.17 -20.57
C SER A 40 7.97 -16.50 -20.09
N ASP A 41 6.63 -16.54 -20.02
CA ASP A 41 5.77 -17.73 -19.83
C ASP A 41 5.85 -18.43 -18.46
N ARG A 42 6.62 -17.89 -17.51
CA ARG A 42 6.63 -18.35 -16.12
C ARG A 42 5.77 -17.44 -15.25
N GLU A 43 5.11 -18.02 -14.24
CA GLU A 43 4.35 -17.22 -13.28
C GLU A 43 5.29 -16.26 -12.56
N ALA A 44 4.94 -14.98 -12.62
CA ALA A 44 5.52 -13.94 -11.78
C ALA A 44 5.15 -14.24 -10.32
N HIS A 45 5.95 -13.72 -9.40
CA HIS A 45 5.77 -13.91 -7.97
C HIS A 45 5.92 -12.59 -7.24
N ILE A 46 5.05 -12.35 -6.27
CA ILE A 46 5.11 -11.18 -5.40
C ILE A 46 4.86 -11.61 -3.97
N GLU A 47 5.63 -11.06 -3.05
CA GLU A 47 5.55 -11.36 -1.63
C GLU A 47 5.74 -10.09 -0.81
N ALA A 48 4.95 -9.93 0.25
CA ALA A 48 5.16 -8.89 1.23
C ALA A 48 4.79 -9.38 2.64
N ALA A 49 5.49 -8.85 3.64
CA ALA A 49 5.19 -9.09 5.04
C ALA A 49 5.24 -7.77 5.84
N LEU A 50 4.27 -7.58 6.72
CA LEU A 50 4.17 -6.44 7.63
C LEU A 50 3.67 -6.91 8.99
N GLY A 51 4.56 -6.97 9.97
CA GLY A 51 4.31 -7.59 11.27
C GLY A 51 3.81 -9.03 11.11
N PRO A 52 2.63 -9.38 11.67
CA PRO A 52 2.07 -10.73 11.54
C PRO A 52 1.40 -10.99 10.18
N ALA A 53 1.15 -9.96 9.37
CA ALA A 53 0.54 -10.12 8.06
C ALA A 53 1.59 -10.53 7.03
N SER A 54 1.31 -11.57 6.25
CA SER A 54 2.14 -11.97 5.11
C SER A 54 1.26 -12.41 3.95
N SER A 55 1.74 -12.22 2.74
CA SER A 55 1.06 -12.65 1.52
C SER A 55 2.09 -12.92 0.44
N SER A 56 1.88 -14.01 -0.30
CA SER A 56 2.78 -14.53 -1.32
C SER A 56 1.92 -15.08 -2.44
N VAL A 57 2.05 -14.51 -3.64
CA VAL A 57 1.14 -14.73 -4.76
C VAL A 57 1.94 -15.01 -6.02
N GLN A 58 1.63 -16.10 -6.69
CA GLN A 58 2.04 -16.35 -8.07
C GLN A 58 0.95 -15.85 -9.02
N PHE A 59 1.34 -15.21 -10.11
CA PHE A 59 0.42 -14.56 -11.04
C PHE A 59 1.03 -14.45 -12.44
N HIS A 60 0.19 -14.28 -13.45
CA HIS A 60 0.70 -13.98 -14.80
C HIS A 60 1.08 -12.49 -14.93
N PRO A 61 2.16 -12.13 -15.64
CA PRO A 61 2.63 -10.74 -15.72
C PRO A 61 1.57 -9.69 -16.12
N GLU A 62 0.58 -10.07 -16.94
CA GLU A 62 -0.52 -9.20 -17.34
C GLU A 62 -1.45 -8.79 -16.18
N GLN A 63 -1.44 -9.53 -15.06
CA GLN A 63 -2.23 -9.26 -13.85
C GLN A 63 -1.49 -8.40 -12.83
N LEU A 64 -0.29 -7.91 -13.15
CA LEU A 64 0.58 -7.18 -12.21
C LEU A 64 -0.14 -6.03 -11.50
N LYS A 65 -0.96 -5.27 -12.24
CA LYS A 65 -1.65 -4.10 -11.71
C LYS A 65 -2.63 -4.49 -10.61
N GLU A 66 -3.44 -5.52 -10.86
CA GLU A 66 -4.47 -6.01 -9.96
C GLU A 66 -3.84 -6.65 -8.73
N VAL A 67 -2.85 -7.52 -8.91
CA VAL A 67 -2.18 -8.22 -7.81
C VAL A 67 -1.44 -7.25 -6.89
N VAL A 68 -0.73 -6.26 -7.45
CA VAL A 68 -0.09 -5.20 -6.64
C VAL A 68 -1.13 -4.37 -5.89
N ALA A 69 -2.29 -4.10 -6.50
CA ALA A 69 -3.36 -3.36 -5.85
C ALA A 69 -3.89 -4.12 -4.63
N ASP A 70 -4.17 -5.41 -4.78
CA ASP A 70 -4.74 -6.24 -3.72
C ASP A 70 -3.74 -6.43 -2.58
N LEU A 71 -2.48 -6.73 -2.90
CA LEU A 71 -1.41 -6.84 -1.91
C LEU A 71 -1.20 -5.53 -1.16
N PHE A 72 -1.15 -4.40 -1.88
CA PHE A 72 -1.06 -3.08 -1.26
C PHE A 72 -2.20 -2.84 -0.28
N TRP A 73 -3.44 -3.11 -0.67
CA TRP A 73 -4.57 -2.89 0.24
C TRP A 73 -4.50 -3.81 1.44
N GLN A 74 -4.14 -5.08 1.28
CA GLN A 74 -3.97 -5.99 2.40
C GLN A 74 -2.98 -5.43 3.44
N MET A 75 -1.83 -4.91 2.98
CA MET A 75 -0.81 -4.34 3.86
C MET A 75 -1.20 -2.96 4.41
N TRP A 76 -1.82 -2.10 3.59
CA TRP A 76 -2.31 -0.78 4.01
C TRP A 76 -3.31 -0.87 5.17
N HIS A 77 -4.22 -1.84 5.13
CA HIS A 77 -5.24 -1.97 6.17
C HIS A 77 -4.63 -2.30 7.53
N VAL A 78 -3.56 -3.09 7.59
CA VAL A 78 -2.88 -3.46 8.84
C VAL A 78 -1.77 -2.49 9.25
N TRP A 79 -1.27 -1.66 8.32
CA TRP A 79 -0.22 -0.69 8.60
C TRP A 79 -0.73 0.47 9.46
N GLU A 80 -0.11 0.72 10.61
CA GLU A 80 -0.42 1.90 11.43
C GLU A 80 0.71 2.94 11.32
N PRO A 81 0.41 4.19 10.93
CA PRO A 81 1.42 5.23 10.86
C PRO A 81 1.90 5.63 12.26
N ALA A 82 3.19 5.93 12.39
CA ALA A 82 3.77 6.42 13.65
C ALA A 82 3.21 7.79 14.08
N GLU A 83 2.77 8.59 13.12
CA GLU A 83 2.14 9.90 13.34
C GLU A 83 1.07 10.19 12.27
N GLY A 84 0.08 11.01 12.62
CA GLY A 84 -0.98 11.43 11.71
C GLY A 84 -2.12 10.40 11.56
N MET A 85 -2.98 10.63 10.56
CA MET A 85 -4.18 9.83 10.31
C MET A 85 -4.08 9.07 8.99
N LYS A 86 -4.32 7.76 9.02
CA LYS A 86 -4.43 6.90 7.82
C LYS A 86 -5.82 7.00 7.23
N VAL A 87 -5.92 7.35 5.94
CA VAL A 87 -7.19 7.25 5.21
C VAL A 87 -7.45 5.79 4.88
N THR A 88 -8.46 5.20 5.51
CA THR A 88 -9.06 3.96 5.04
C THR A 88 -10.07 4.30 3.94
N ARG A 89 -10.33 3.40 3.00
CA ARG A 89 -11.32 3.65 1.94
C ARG A 89 -12.61 4.17 2.59
N GLN A 90 -13.08 5.35 2.17
CA GLN A 90 -14.48 5.69 2.38
C GLN A 90 -15.29 4.61 1.67
N THR A 91 -16.06 3.83 2.43
CA THR A 91 -17.27 3.20 1.90
C THR A 91 -18.18 4.35 1.49
N GLY A 92 -18.02 4.81 0.24
CA GLY A 92 -19.07 5.53 -0.45
C GLY A 92 -20.26 4.59 -0.52
N ALA A 93 -21.28 4.91 0.26
CA ALA A 93 -22.55 4.22 0.29
C ALA A 93 -23.09 4.01 -1.12
N ALA A 94 -23.77 2.89 -1.32
CA ALA A 94 -24.64 2.67 -2.47
C ALA A 94 -25.56 3.87 -2.68
N GLN A 95 -25.53 4.44 -3.90
CA GLN A 95 -26.68 5.03 -4.60
C GLN A 95 -26.51 4.81 -6.10
#